data_AF-A0A4V3CMF0-F1
#
_entry.id   AF-A0A4V3CMF0-F1
#
_cell.length_a   1.000
_cell.length_b   1.000
_cell.length_c   1.000
_cell.angle_alpha   90.00
_cell.angle_beta   90.00
_cell.angle_gamma   90.00
#
_symmetry.space_group_name_H-M   'P 1'
#
loop_
_entity.id
_entity.type
_entity.pdbx_description
1 polymer ?
#
loop_
_entity_poly.entity_id
_entity_poly.type
_entity_poly.pdbx_seq_one_letter_code
_entity_poly.pdbx_strand_id
1 'polypeptide(L)'
;MAISDSDISDTLAAYLEDHPDEATLLSEPMRLLRGGHDFASRRTFPMHVTVGALLVRQHSEVLLVRHKAYGGMLLQPGGHLEENDVTLIDAAVRELAEETGLDPSVVALESPNPVYIEYGPVPARPLSEVVKVPGQVVAGLPVEAREFRHESWPTCKVAMHGDQ
;
A
#
# COMPACT_ATOMS: atom_id res chain seq x y z
N MET A 1 -0.24 -2.75 -19.66
CA MET A 1 -1.68 -2.40 -19.70
C MET A 1 -1.95 -1.72 -18.37
N ALA A 2 -2.88 -0.76 -18.29
CA ALA A 2 -3.26 -0.21 -16.99
C ALA A 2 -3.88 -1.31 -16.11
N ILE A 3 -3.70 -1.20 -14.80
CA ILE A 3 -4.24 -2.14 -13.81
C ILE A 3 -5.77 -2.19 -13.93
N SER A 4 -6.33 -3.41 -13.96
CA SER A 4 -7.77 -3.65 -14.09
C SER A 4 -8.39 -4.26 -12.83
N ASP A 5 -9.72 -4.28 -12.79
CA ASP A 5 -10.48 -4.97 -11.74
C ASP A 5 -10.15 -6.48 -11.64
N SER A 6 -9.68 -7.10 -12.73
CA SER A 6 -9.20 -8.49 -12.70
C SER A 6 -7.89 -8.59 -11.92
N ASP A 7 -6.90 -7.74 -12.24
CA ASP A 7 -5.59 -7.75 -11.57
C ASP A 7 -5.74 -7.50 -10.05
N ILE A 8 -6.66 -6.61 -9.67
CA ILE A 8 -7.03 -6.35 -8.28
C ILE A 8 -7.72 -7.57 -7.65
N SER A 9 -8.66 -8.21 -8.36
CA SER A 9 -9.39 -9.39 -7.89
C SER A 9 -8.47 -10.59 -7.69
N ASP A 10 -7.55 -10.82 -8.62
CA ASP A 10 -6.59 -11.92 -8.60
C ASP A 10 -5.59 -11.73 -7.45
N THR A 11 -5.14 -10.48 -7.21
CA THR A 11 -4.30 -10.13 -6.05
C THR A 11 -5.03 -10.35 -4.72
N LEU A 12 -6.31 -9.95 -4.64
CA LEU A 12 -7.14 -10.16 -3.45
C LEU A 12 -7.44 -11.65 -3.20
N ALA A 13 -7.63 -12.43 -4.26
CA ALA A 13 -7.81 -13.88 -4.16
C ALA A 13 -6.54 -14.56 -3.64
N ALA A 14 -5.37 -14.25 -4.22
CA ALA A 14 -4.09 -14.79 -3.79
C ALA A 14 -3.78 -14.46 -2.32
N TYR A 15 -4.05 -13.22 -1.89
CA TYR A 15 -3.92 -12.82 -0.47
C TYR A 15 -4.79 -13.66 0.46
N LEU A 16 -6.04 -13.95 0.07
CA LEU A 16 -6.98 -14.75 0.88
C LEU A 16 -6.67 -16.26 0.90
N GLU A 17 -5.78 -16.76 0.04
CA GLU A 17 -5.23 -18.12 0.17
C GLU A 17 -4.29 -18.22 1.37
N ASP A 18 -3.50 -17.17 1.62
CA ASP A 18 -2.59 -17.06 2.77
C ASP A 18 -3.29 -16.53 4.05
N HIS A 19 -4.34 -15.70 3.90
CA HIS A 19 -5.08 -15.03 4.98
C HIS A 19 -6.60 -15.39 5.02
N PRO A 20 -6.97 -16.67 5.19
CA PRO A 20 -8.37 -17.12 5.07
C PRO A 20 -9.31 -16.60 6.17
N ASP A 21 -8.79 -16.16 7.32
CA ASP A 21 -9.55 -15.56 8.41
C ASP A 21 -10.04 -14.14 8.10
N GLU A 22 -9.36 -13.42 7.19
CA GLU A 22 -9.75 -12.08 6.73
C GLU A 22 -10.86 -12.10 5.67
N ALA A 23 -11.22 -13.28 5.14
CA ALA A 23 -12.22 -13.45 4.08
C ALA A 23 -13.61 -12.85 4.41
N THR A 24 -13.97 -12.75 5.69
CA THR A 24 -15.21 -12.08 6.11
C THR A 24 -15.10 -10.55 6.00
N LEU A 25 -13.97 -9.96 6.41
CA LEU A 25 -13.70 -8.52 6.33
C LEU A 25 -13.64 -8.05 4.87
N LEU A 26 -13.02 -8.86 4.02
CA LEU A 26 -12.81 -8.56 2.60
C LEU A 26 -13.96 -9.07 1.68
N SER A 27 -15.04 -9.58 2.26
CA SER A 27 -16.19 -10.09 1.49
C SER A 27 -16.93 -9.01 0.69
N GLU A 28 -16.95 -7.76 1.18
CA GLU A 28 -17.54 -6.62 0.47
C GLU A 28 -16.71 -6.15 -0.74
N PRO A 29 -15.40 -5.85 -0.63
CA PRO A 29 -14.59 -5.48 -1.79
C PRO A 29 -14.54 -6.60 -2.83
N MET A 30 -14.48 -7.88 -2.44
CA MET A 30 -14.63 -9.02 -3.37
C MET A 30 -15.97 -8.97 -4.15
N ARG A 31 -17.06 -8.59 -3.48
CA ARG A 31 -18.40 -8.47 -4.10
C ARG A 31 -18.46 -7.28 -5.06
N LEU A 32 -17.84 -6.16 -4.70
CA LEU A 32 -17.78 -4.94 -5.52
C LEU A 32 -16.95 -5.17 -6.79
N LEU A 33 -15.75 -5.74 -6.67
CA LEU A 33 -14.84 -6.02 -7.79
C LEU A 33 -15.47 -6.92 -8.85
N ARG A 34 -16.26 -7.93 -8.44
CA ARG A 34 -17.06 -8.78 -9.35
C ARG A 34 -18.11 -8.02 -10.18
N GLY A 35 -18.45 -6.78 -9.81
CA GLY A 35 -19.35 -5.91 -10.55
C GLY A 35 -18.72 -5.24 -11.78
N GLY A 36 -17.40 -5.05 -11.79
CA GLY A 36 -16.66 -4.38 -12.87
C GLY A 36 -16.96 -2.88 -12.99
N HIS A 37 -16.20 -2.05 -12.28
CA HIS A 37 -16.45 -0.60 -12.19
C HIS A 37 -15.20 0.29 -12.32
N ASP A 38 -14.04 -0.25 -12.73
CA ASP A 38 -12.76 0.50 -12.80
C ASP A 38 -12.35 1.02 -11.41
N PHE A 39 -12.16 0.08 -10.49
CA PHE A 39 -11.74 0.36 -9.11
C PHE A 39 -10.29 0.83 -9.01
N ALA A 40 -9.51 0.78 -10.08
CA ALA A 40 -8.19 1.41 -10.14
C ALA A 40 -8.30 2.95 -10.14
N SER A 41 -9.37 3.50 -10.72
CA SER A 41 -9.59 4.94 -10.76
C SER A 41 -10.02 5.50 -9.40
N ARG A 42 -9.25 6.48 -8.89
CA ARG A 42 -9.57 7.30 -7.70
C ARG A 42 -10.88 8.14 -7.80
N ARG A 43 -11.63 7.98 -8.88
CA ARG A 43 -12.91 8.64 -9.15
C ARG A 43 -14.09 7.66 -9.09
N THR A 44 -13.80 6.38 -8.85
CA THR A 44 -14.78 5.31 -8.73
C THR A 44 -15.34 5.27 -7.32
N PHE A 45 -16.65 4.98 -7.24
CA PHE A 45 -17.44 4.92 -6.03
C PHE A 45 -18.31 3.67 -6.08
N PRO A 46 -18.63 3.02 -4.94
CA PRO A 46 -18.37 3.47 -3.56
C PRO A 46 -16.93 3.23 -3.09
N MET A 47 -16.06 2.67 -3.93
CA MET A 47 -14.71 2.24 -3.57
C MET A 47 -13.70 2.57 -4.67
N HIS A 48 -12.43 2.72 -4.30
CA HIS A 48 -11.28 2.70 -5.22
C HIS A 48 -10.05 2.08 -4.52
N VAL A 49 -9.06 1.68 -5.33
CA VAL A 49 -7.83 1.03 -4.87
C VAL A 49 -6.69 2.03 -4.77
N THR A 50 -5.85 1.80 -3.76
CA THR A 50 -4.60 2.49 -3.47
C THR A 50 -3.56 1.45 -3.07
N VAL A 51 -2.30 1.84 -3.11
CA VAL A 51 -1.16 0.97 -2.76
C VAL A 51 -0.25 1.66 -1.77
N GLY A 52 0.55 0.86 -1.06
CA GLY A 52 1.64 1.37 -0.24
C GLY A 52 2.83 0.42 -0.22
N ALA A 53 3.98 0.93 0.17
CA ALA A 53 5.23 0.17 0.24
C ALA A 53 5.72 0.05 1.69
N LEU A 54 5.84 -1.18 2.19
CA LEU A 54 6.55 -1.46 3.43
C LEU A 54 8.03 -1.73 3.13
N LEU A 55 8.86 -0.70 3.24
CA LEU A 55 10.32 -0.80 3.15
C LEU A 55 10.89 -1.16 4.54
N VAL A 56 11.41 -2.40 4.69
CA VAL A 56 11.82 -2.98 5.97
C VAL A 56 13.34 -3.17 6.04
N ARG A 57 14.03 -2.35 6.83
CA ARG A 57 15.47 -2.42 7.05
C ARG A 57 15.84 -3.45 8.11
N GLN A 58 16.89 -4.24 7.85
CA GLN A 58 17.49 -5.16 8.81
C GLN A 58 16.46 -6.06 9.54
N HIS A 59 15.39 -6.43 8.82
CA HIS A 59 14.25 -7.24 9.29
C HIS A 59 13.45 -6.64 10.48
N SER A 60 13.61 -5.35 10.81
CA SER A 60 12.92 -4.77 11.98
C SER A 60 12.60 -3.27 11.94
N GLU A 61 13.18 -2.47 11.03
CA GLU A 61 12.88 -1.04 10.93
C GLU A 61 12.02 -0.72 9.71
N VAL A 62 10.91 0.00 9.89
CA VAL A 62 10.00 0.35 8.78
C VAL A 62 10.16 1.83 8.44
N LEU A 63 10.33 2.15 7.16
CA LEU A 63 10.31 3.53 6.69
C LEU A 63 8.88 4.10 6.76
N LEU A 64 8.72 5.23 7.44
CA LEU A 64 7.48 5.99 7.48
C LEU A 64 7.75 7.44 7.06
N VAL A 65 6.89 7.99 6.21
CA VAL A 65 6.91 9.38 5.77
C VAL A 65 5.92 10.23 6.57
N ARG A 66 6.22 11.53 6.70
CA ARG A 66 5.32 12.49 7.35
C ARG A 66 4.27 13.00 6.36
N HIS A 67 3.12 12.35 6.31
CA HIS A 67 2.12 12.61 5.29
C HIS A 67 1.37 13.94 5.52
N LYS A 68 1.59 14.92 4.64
CA LYS A 68 1.05 16.29 4.78
C LYS A 68 -0.48 16.33 4.76
N ALA A 69 -1.14 15.48 3.98
CA ALA A 69 -2.61 15.48 3.89
C ALA A 69 -3.28 14.83 5.12
N TYR A 70 -2.56 14.06 5.93
CA TYR A 70 -3.07 13.44 7.17
C TYR A 70 -2.50 14.15 8.41
N GLY A 71 -2.45 15.49 8.38
CA GLY A 71 -2.04 16.30 9.53
C GLY A 71 -0.60 16.09 10.00
N GLY A 72 0.26 15.47 9.19
CA GLY A 72 1.62 15.12 9.57
C GLY A 72 1.74 13.84 10.40
N MET A 73 0.75 12.93 10.32
CA MET A 73 0.89 11.54 10.76
C MET A 73 2.08 10.86 10.05
N LEU A 74 2.66 9.85 10.72
CA LEU A 74 3.65 8.96 10.12
C LEU A 74 2.91 7.77 9.50
N LEU A 75 3.10 7.55 8.20
CA LEU A 75 2.48 6.47 7.43
C LEU A 75 3.54 5.85 6.51
N GLN A 76 3.34 4.61 6.09
CA GLN A 76 4.13 4.05 4.99
C GLN A 76 3.89 4.86 3.69
N PRO A 77 4.89 5.00 2.81
CA PRO A 77 4.69 5.61 1.50
C PRO A 77 3.57 4.93 0.72
N GLY A 78 2.76 5.69 -0.01
CA GLY A 78 1.64 5.13 -0.76
C GLY A 78 0.61 6.14 -1.24
N GLY A 79 -0.14 5.74 -2.27
CA GLY A 79 -1.08 6.62 -2.96
C GLY A 79 -1.99 5.87 -3.93
N HIS A 80 -2.48 6.57 -4.93
CA HIS A 80 -3.48 6.05 -5.86
C HIS A 80 -2.79 5.35 -7.04
N LEU A 81 -3.52 4.48 -7.73
CA LEU A 81 -3.08 3.96 -9.01
C LEU A 81 -3.16 5.05 -10.09
N GLU A 82 -2.18 5.06 -10.98
CA GLU A 82 -2.12 5.93 -12.16
C GLU A 82 -2.31 5.15 -13.46
N GLU A 83 -2.72 5.83 -14.53
CA GLU A 83 -2.97 5.23 -15.86
C GLU A 83 -1.74 4.52 -16.47
N ASN A 84 -0.54 4.86 -16.00
CA ASN A 84 0.72 4.29 -16.45
C ASN A 84 1.21 3.13 -15.59
N ASP A 85 0.59 2.86 -14.43
CA ASP A 85 0.98 1.74 -13.58
C ASP A 85 0.61 0.41 -14.26
N VAL A 86 1.57 -0.50 -14.34
CA VAL A 86 1.40 -1.80 -15.01
C VAL A 86 1.02 -2.91 -14.02
N THR A 87 1.50 -2.82 -12.78
CA THR A 87 1.14 -3.71 -11.67
C THR A 87 0.98 -2.92 -10.37
N LEU A 88 0.24 -3.49 -9.40
CA LEU A 88 0.10 -2.91 -8.05
C LEU A 88 1.47 -2.73 -7.35
N ILE A 89 2.46 -3.55 -7.72
CA ILE A 89 3.83 -3.47 -7.20
C ILE A 89 4.57 -2.28 -7.82
N ASP A 90 4.47 -2.08 -9.13
CA ASP A 90 5.06 -0.92 -9.82
C ASP A 90 4.50 0.39 -9.24
N ALA A 91 3.18 0.44 -9.01
CA ALA A 91 2.52 1.56 -8.37
C ALA A 91 3.05 1.82 -6.94
N ALA A 92 3.22 0.77 -6.13
CA ALA A 92 3.77 0.90 -4.78
C ALA A 92 5.23 1.39 -4.78
N VAL A 93 6.03 0.92 -5.75
CA VAL A 93 7.44 1.33 -5.93
C VAL A 93 7.54 2.76 -6.47
N ARG A 94 6.62 3.20 -7.33
CA ARG A 94 6.49 4.59 -7.78
C ARG A 94 6.21 5.53 -6.59
N GLU A 95 5.16 5.26 -5.82
CA GLU A 95 4.80 6.06 -4.63
C GLU A 95 5.95 6.11 -3.60
N LEU A 96 6.64 4.98 -3.38
CA LEU A 96 7.85 4.93 -2.55
C LEU A 96 8.93 5.89 -3.07
N ALA A 97 9.24 5.85 -4.36
CA ALA A 97 10.28 6.70 -4.95
C ALA A 97 9.89 8.19 -4.92
N GLU A 98 8.64 8.53 -5.21
CA GLU A 98 8.13 9.90 -5.22
C GLU A 98 8.12 10.56 -3.84
N GLU A 99 7.67 9.84 -2.80
CA GLU A 99 7.57 10.40 -1.44
C GLU A 99 8.91 10.41 -0.68
N THR A 100 9.89 9.60 -1.08
CA THR A 100 11.17 9.44 -0.35
C THR A 100 12.41 9.90 -1.13
N GLY A 101 12.34 9.97 -2.46
CA GLY A 101 13.50 10.22 -3.32
C GLY A 101 14.46 9.03 -3.45
N LEU A 102 14.05 7.82 -3.05
CA LEU A 102 14.82 6.59 -3.25
C LEU A 102 14.85 6.19 -4.73
N ASP A 103 15.97 5.57 -5.13
CA ASP A 103 16.12 4.94 -6.44
C ASP A 103 15.43 3.56 -6.43
N PRO A 104 14.42 3.29 -7.28
CA PRO A 104 13.77 1.97 -7.36
C PRO A 104 14.74 0.80 -7.58
N SER A 105 15.92 1.04 -8.19
CA SER A 105 16.88 -0.02 -8.46
C SER A 105 17.63 -0.55 -7.23
N VAL A 106 17.57 0.14 -6.07
CA VAL A 106 18.13 -0.37 -4.81
C VAL A 106 17.13 -1.17 -3.98
N VAL A 107 15.96 -1.48 -4.56
CA VAL A 107 14.78 -2.07 -3.90
C VAL A 107 14.44 -3.41 -4.60
N ALA A 108 14.74 -4.55 -3.94
CA ALA A 108 14.47 -5.91 -4.40
C ALA A 108 13.27 -6.58 -3.69
N LEU A 109 12.15 -6.76 -4.41
CA LEU A 109 10.88 -7.32 -3.92
C LEU A 109 11.01 -8.65 -3.15
N GLU A 110 10.41 -8.71 -1.95
CA GLU A 110 10.42 -9.90 -1.08
C GLU A 110 9.26 -10.87 -1.40
N SER A 111 8.06 -10.35 -1.70
CA SER A 111 6.86 -11.15 -2.01
C SER A 111 6.04 -10.49 -3.12
N PRO A 112 5.50 -11.24 -4.10
CA PRO A 112 4.53 -10.73 -5.07
C PRO A 112 3.13 -10.51 -4.45
N ASN A 113 2.78 -11.27 -3.40
CA ASN A 113 1.53 -11.10 -2.67
C ASN A 113 1.66 -9.92 -1.69
N PRO A 114 0.61 -9.11 -1.48
CA PRO A 114 0.60 -8.07 -0.44
C PRO A 114 0.78 -8.69 0.95
N VAL A 115 1.49 -7.98 1.85
CA VAL A 115 1.64 -8.42 3.25
C VAL A 115 0.38 -8.16 4.07
N TYR A 116 -0.44 -7.20 3.67
CA TYR A 116 -1.77 -6.98 4.22
C TYR A 116 -2.68 -6.25 3.22
N ILE A 117 -3.98 -6.53 3.32
CA ILE A 117 -5.04 -5.80 2.62
C ILE A 117 -5.99 -5.17 3.63
N GLU A 118 -6.28 -3.89 3.45
CA GLU A 118 -7.20 -3.13 4.31
C GLU A 118 -8.39 -2.65 3.50
N TYR A 119 -9.61 -2.87 4.00
CA TYR A 119 -10.85 -2.30 3.45
C TYR A 119 -11.58 -1.52 4.53
N GLY A 120 -11.90 -0.26 4.24
CA GLY A 120 -12.59 0.61 5.19
C GLY A 120 -12.78 2.04 4.69
N PRO A 121 -13.39 2.90 5.52
CA PRO A 121 -13.51 4.32 5.22
C PRO A 121 -12.14 4.99 5.14
N VAL A 122 -11.92 5.88 4.17
CA VAL A 122 -10.79 6.81 4.25
C VAL A 122 -10.91 7.58 5.57
N PRO A 123 -9.88 7.62 6.44
CA PRO A 123 -9.95 8.44 7.64
C PRO A 123 -10.16 9.91 7.25
N ALA A 124 -11.32 10.47 7.59
CA ALA A 124 -11.71 11.84 7.24
C ALA A 124 -10.87 12.89 7.98
N ARG A 125 -9.61 13.07 7.56
CA ARG A 125 -8.53 13.86 8.20
C ARG A 125 -8.67 14.03 9.73
N PRO A 126 -8.67 12.96 10.55
CA PRO A 126 -8.83 13.05 11.99
C PRO A 126 -7.47 13.18 12.69
N LEU A 127 -7.50 13.61 13.95
CA LEU A 127 -6.30 13.78 14.79
C LEU A 127 -5.64 12.44 15.12
N SER A 128 -4.54 12.14 14.44
CA SER A 128 -3.46 11.20 14.82
C SER A 128 -3.79 10.14 15.88
N GLU A 129 -4.18 8.94 15.44
CA GLU A 129 -4.22 7.75 16.30
C GLU A 129 -2.96 6.88 16.06
N VAL A 130 -2.39 6.35 17.16
CA VAL A 130 -1.11 5.62 17.13
C VAL A 130 -1.38 4.12 17.03
N VAL A 131 -1.32 3.58 15.81
CA VAL A 131 -1.39 2.13 15.60
C VAL A 131 -0.10 1.47 16.11
N LYS A 132 -0.23 0.53 17.06
CA LYS A 132 0.88 -0.29 17.53
C LYS A 132 1.09 -1.47 16.58
N VAL A 133 2.04 -1.34 15.66
CA VAL A 133 2.56 -2.49 14.90
C VAL A 133 3.34 -3.39 15.87
N PRO A 134 3.04 -4.70 16.00
CA PRO A 134 3.82 -5.61 16.82
C PRO A 134 5.23 -5.79 16.22
N GLY A 135 6.27 -5.36 16.95
CA GLY A 135 7.66 -5.37 16.46
C GLY A 135 8.13 -4.01 15.92
N GLN A 136 8.16 -2.99 16.78
CA GLN A 136 8.68 -1.67 16.40
C GLN A 136 10.18 -1.68 16.10
N VAL A 137 10.59 -1.07 14.98
CA VAL A 137 11.53 0.06 15.03
C VAL A 137 11.00 1.22 14.19
N VAL A 138 10.96 2.40 14.80
CA VAL A 138 10.53 3.67 14.18
C VAL A 138 11.77 4.46 13.77
N ALA A 139 12.08 4.48 12.48
CA ALA A 139 13.17 5.31 11.94
C ALA A 139 12.68 6.75 11.69
N GLY A 140 12.35 7.47 12.76
CA GLY A 140 12.05 8.90 12.73
C GLY A 140 13.32 9.75 12.55
N LEU A 141 13.97 9.66 11.40
CA LEU A 141 15.21 10.37 11.08
C LEU A 141 15.06 11.21 9.80
N PRO A 142 15.74 12.37 9.70
CA PRO A 142 15.97 13.04 8.44
C PRO A 142 17.06 12.27 7.67
N VAL A 143 16.69 11.12 7.10
CA VAL A 143 17.61 10.32 6.29
C VAL A 143 17.74 11.01 4.93
N GLU A 144 18.90 11.63 4.66
CA GLU A 144 19.25 11.85 3.25
C GLU A 144 19.32 10.47 2.58
N ALA A 145 18.47 10.22 1.58
CA ALA A 145 18.18 8.91 1.00
C ALA A 145 19.37 8.21 0.28
N ARG A 146 20.61 8.65 0.55
CA ARG A 146 21.85 8.32 -0.18
C ARG A 146 22.60 7.10 0.37
N GLU A 147 22.23 6.57 1.52
CA GLU A 147 22.94 5.45 2.19
C GLU A 147 22.30 4.07 1.99
N PHE A 148 21.12 3.98 1.38
CA PHE A 148 20.48 2.70 1.05
C PHE A 148 21.18 2.01 -0.14
N ARG A 149 22.03 1.01 0.15
CA ARG A 149 22.62 0.10 -0.86
C ARG A 149 22.66 -1.33 -0.35
N HIS A 150 22.19 -2.27 -1.17
CA HIS A 150 22.36 -3.73 -1.04
C HIS A 150 21.80 -4.39 0.25
N GLU A 151 20.50 -4.26 0.50
CA GLU A 151 19.73 -5.17 1.37
C GLU A 151 18.39 -5.54 0.65
N SER A 152 17.60 -6.49 1.16
CA SER A 152 16.36 -7.01 0.51
C SER A 152 15.11 -6.24 0.97
N TRP A 153 14.23 -5.80 0.07
CA TRP A 153 13.02 -4.99 0.37
C TRP A 153 12.29 -4.55 -0.93
N PRO A 154 10.95 -4.45 -1.02
CA PRO A 154 10.02 -4.26 0.07
C PRO A 154 8.93 -5.35 0.00
N THR A 155 7.77 -5.04 0.57
CA THR A 155 6.51 -5.74 0.29
C THR A 155 5.41 -4.72 -0.05
N CYS A 156 4.42 -5.15 -0.82
CA CYS A 156 3.27 -4.31 -1.19
C CYS A 156 2.21 -4.34 -0.07
N LYS A 157 1.55 -3.21 0.16
CA LYS A 157 0.21 -3.11 0.75
C LYS A 157 -0.76 -2.78 -0.37
N VAL A 158 -1.91 -3.44 -0.41
CA VAL A 158 -3.08 -2.95 -1.16
C VAL A 158 -4.10 -2.40 -0.17
N ALA A 159 -4.48 -1.13 -0.32
CA ALA A 159 -5.52 -0.50 0.48
C ALA A 159 -6.74 -0.21 -0.41
N MET A 160 -7.90 -0.67 0.03
CA MET A 160 -9.18 -0.52 -0.67
C MET A 160 -10.02 0.48 0.12
N HIS A 161 -10.10 1.71 -0.39
CA HIS A 161 -10.82 2.77 0.28
C HIS A 161 -12.28 2.78 -0.17
N GLY A 162 -13.19 2.76 0.79
CA GLY A 162 -14.62 3.05 0.57
C GLY A 162 -14.96 4.45 1.04
N ASP A 163 -15.77 5.19 0.28
CA ASP A 163 -16.41 6.43 0.74
C ASP A 163 -17.88 6.15 1.09
N GLN A 164 -18.36 6.70 2.21
CA GLN A 164 -19.79 6.75 2.60
C GLN A 164 -20.27 8.21 2.70
#